data_AF-A0A4U9D9J5-F1
#
_entry.id   AF-A0A4U9D9J5-F1
#
_cell.length_a   1.000
_cell.length_b   1.000
_cell.length_c   1.000
_cell.angle_alpha   90.00
_cell.angle_beta   90.00
_cell.angle_gamma   90.00
#
_symmetry.space_group_name_H-M   'P 1'
#
loop_
_entity.id
_entity.type
_entity.pdbx_description
1 polymer ?
#
loop_
_entity_poly.entity_id
_entity_poly.type
_entity_poly.pdbx_seq_one_letter_code
_entity_poly.pdbx_strand_id
1 'polypeptide(L)'
;MLSPLLRRYTWNSAWLYNARIFIALCGTTAVPWWLGEVKLTIPLTLGVVAAALTDLDDRLTGRLRNLAITLVCFFIASASVELLFPWPWLFALGLTLSTTGFILLGGLGQRYATIAFGALLIAIYTMLGVTLYDRWYLQPLFLLTGAVWYNLLTLAGHIIFPIRPLQDNLARSYELLARYLDLKSRMFDPDIEDESQAPLYDLAIANGQLVATLNQTKTSLLTRLRGDRGQRGTRRTLQYYFVAQDIHERASSSHIQYQTLRDRFRYSDIMFRFQRMLSMQAQACQKLSRAILLREPYQHDAHFERAFMHLDAALDRVRASGEPLEQVKALGFLLNNLRAIDAQLATIESAQVAAPAHGTTEIYSQKTVLAASAISGCAYAVTCHRNRPSSATR
;
A
#
# COMPACT_ATOMS: atom_id res chain seq x y z
N MET A 1 -28.17 15.33 -4.81
CA MET A 1 -27.95 13.88 -4.57
C MET A 1 -27.07 13.33 -5.69
N LEU A 2 -25.75 13.19 -5.45
CA LEU A 2 -24.82 12.64 -6.44
C LEU A 2 -24.95 11.11 -6.46
N SER A 3 -25.08 10.52 -7.65
CA SER A 3 -25.33 9.09 -7.83
C SER A 3 -24.24 8.22 -7.18
N PRO A 4 -24.57 7.01 -6.70
CA PRO A 4 -23.60 6.12 -6.03
C PRO A 4 -22.42 5.74 -6.94
N LEU A 5 -22.58 5.82 -8.26
CA LEU A 5 -21.50 5.64 -9.23
C LEU A 5 -20.52 6.83 -9.25
N LEU A 6 -21.00 8.07 -9.17
CA LEU A 6 -20.13 9.25 -9.05
C LEU A 6 -19.40 9.26 -7.71
N ARG A 7 -20.02 8.78 -6.63
CA ARG A 7 -19.37 8.63 -5.32
C ARG A 7 -18.24 7.59 -5.37
N ARG A 8 -18.42 6.51 -6.12
CA ARG A 8 -17.39 5.48 -6.35
C ARG A 8 -16.25 5.99 -7.26
N TYR A 9 -16.57 6.85 -8.23
CA TYR A 9 -15.60 7.41 -9.18
C TYR A 9 -14.76 8.55 -8.59
N THR A 10 -15.39 9.47 -7.83
CA THR A 10 -14.71 10.58 -7.11
C THR A 10 -13.91 10.14 -5.88
N TRP A 11 -14.10 8.91 -5.42
CA TRP A 11 -13.31 8.28 -4.36
C TRP A 11 -12.17 7.39 -4.84
N ASN A 12 -12.00 7.21 -6.15
CA ASN A 12 -10.82 6.54 -6.66
C ASN A 12 -9.61 7.49 -6.53
N SER A 13 -8.56 7.09 -5.81
CA SER A 13 -7.33 7.87 -5.62
C SER A 13 -6.67 8.24 -6.95
N ALA A 14 -6.85 7.40 -7.98
CA ALA A 14 -6.42 7.69 -9.35
C ALA A 14 -7.10 8.93 -9.96
N TRP A 15 -8.38 9.19 -9.65
CA TRP A 15 -9.08 10.37 -10.19
C TRP A 15 -8.55 11.66 -9.58
N LEU A 16 -8.32 11.70 -8.27
CA LEU A 16 -7.70 12.86 -7.62
C LEU A 16 -6.27 13.11 -8.15
N TYR A 17 -5.50 12.05 -8.38
CA TYR A 17 -4.18 12.14 -8.99
C TYR A 17 -4.25 12.74 -10.40
N ASN A 18 -5.15 12.24 -11.24
CA ASN A 18 -5.36 12.73 -12.60
C ASN A 18 -5.86 14.18 -12.62
N ALA A 19 -6.80 14.53 -11.73
CA ALA A 19 -7.30 15.90 -11.58
C ALA A 19 -6.19 16.86 -11.13
N ARG A 20 -5.31 16.43 -10.22
CA ARG A 20 -4.14 17.22 -9.81
C ARG A 20 -3.20 17.50 -10.98
N ILE A 21 -2.87 16.50 -11.79
CA ILE A 21 -2.02 16.69 -12.98
C ILE A 21 -2.69 17.64 -13.97
N PHE A 22 -3.99 17.46 -14.21
CA PHE A 22 -4.75 18.34 -15.10
C PHE A 22 -4.70 19.80 -14.63
N ILE A 23 -4.97 20.06 -13.35
CA ILE A 23 -4.89 21.41 -12.76
C ILE A 23 -3.47 21.97 -12.85
N ALA A 24 -2.46 21.13 -12.62
CA ALA A 24 -1.06 21.55 -12.69
C ALA A 24 -0.67 22.00 -14.11
N LEU A 25 -1.02 21.22 -15.14
CA LEU A 25 -0.73 21.52 -16.55
C LEU A 25 -1.57 22.68 -17.09
N CYS A 26 -2.85 22.76 -16.73
CA CYS A 26 -3.69 23.90 -17.07
C CYS A 26 -3.16 25.19 -16.43
N GLY A 27 -2.68 25.13 -15.19
CA GLY A 27 -2.08 26.30 -14.52
C GLY A 27 -0.84 26.84 -15.24
N THR A 28 0.05 25.95 -15.70
CA THR A 28 1.28 26.36 -16.40
C THR A 28 1.07 26.83 -17.84
N THR A 29 -0.08 26.56 -18.44
CA THR A 29 -0.47 27.06 -19.77
C THR A 29 -1.32 28.31 -19.68
N ALA A 30 -2.32 28.34 -18.79
CA ALA A 30 -3.26 29.46 -18.66
C ALA A 30 -2.62 30.72 -18.08
N VAL A 31 -1.70 30.60 -17.09
CA VAL A 31 -1.08 31.76 -16.45
C VAL A 31 -0.16 32.53 -17.41
N PRO A 32 0.78 31.89 -18.15
CA PRO A 32 1.57 32.58 -19.16
C PRO A 32 0.74 33.16 -20.31
N TRP A 33 -0.34 32.47 -20.71
CA TRP A 33 -1.26 32.97 -21.73
C TRP A 33 -1.97 34.24 -21.27
N TRP A 34 -2.41 34.30 -20.01
CA TRP A 34 -3.03 35.50 -19.43
C TRP A 34 -2.05 36.66 -19.27
N LEU A 35 -0.77 36.36 -19.00
CA LEU A 35 0.31 37.36 -18.90
C LEU A 35 0.83 37.82 -20.29
N GLY A 36 0.38 37.22 -21.38
CA GLY A 36 0.83 37.53 -22.75
C GLY A 36 2.22 36.98 -23.11
N GLU A 37 2.86 36.21 -22.23
CA GLU A 37 4.23 35.74 -22.36
C GLU A 37 4.30 34.23 -22.62
N VAL A 38 3.94 33.82 -23.84
CA VAL A 38 3.84 32.40 -24.26
C VAL A 38 5.19 31.66 -24.16
N LYS A 39 6.32 32.37 -24.22
CA LYS A 39 7.67 31.79 -24.07
C LYS A 39 7.86 31.06 -22.74
N LEU A 40 7.14 31.49 -21.70
CA LEU A 40 7.26 30.93 -20.34
C LEU A 40 6.59 29.56 -20.19
N THR A 41 5.64 29.22 -21.06
CA THR A 41 4.86 27.99 -20.96
C THR A 41 5.74 26.73 -21.00
N ILE A 42 6.72 26.71 -21.91
CA ILE A 42 7.60 25.55 -22.11
C ILE A 42 8.40 25.22 -20.83
N PRO A 43 9.22 26.13 -20.25
CA PRO A 43 9.98 25.81 -19.04
C PRO A 43 9.08 25.54 -17.82
N LEU A 44 7.95 26.24 -17.68
CA LEU A 44 7.00 25.98 -16.59
C LEU A 44 6.42 24.56 -16.64
N THR A 45 5.97 24.12 -17.82
CA THR A 45 5.43 22.75 -18.02
C THR A 45 6.50 21.69 -17.79
N LEU A 46 7.70 21.87 -18.33
CA LEU A 46 8.84 20.96 -18.13
C LEU A 46 9.23 20.85 -16.65
N GLY A 47 9.20 21.96 -15.91
CA GLY A 47 9.39 21.98 -14.46
C GLY A 47 8.32 21.18 -13.69
N VAL A 48 7.04 21.32 -14.08
CA VAL A 48 5.94 20.51 -13.52
C VAL A 48 6.12 19.02 -13.80
N VAL A 49 6.49 18.65 -15.04
CA VAL A 49 6.69 17.26 -15.42
C VAL A 49 7.84 16.64 -14.62
N ALA A 50 8.96 17.35 -14.50
CA ALA A 50 10.08 16.90 -13.69
C ALA A 50 9.70 16.71 -12.22
N ALA A 51 8.95 17.64 -11.63
CA ALA A 51 8.45 17.53 -10.26
C ALA A 51 7.44 16.40 -10.08
N ALA A 52 6.58 16.15 -11.07
CA ALA A 52 5.61 15.06 -11.03
C ALA A 52 6.27 13.68 -11.09
N LEU A 53 7.33 13.53 -11.90
CA LEU A 53 8.11 12.29 -12.02
C LEU A 53 9.00 12.03 -10.80
N THR A 54 9.32 13.07 -10.01
CA THR A 54 10.13 12.97 -8.80
C THR A 54 9.34 13.02 -7.51
N ASP A 55 8.01 13.11 -7.60
CA ASP A 55 7.14 13.12 -6.43
C ASP A 55 7.21 11.75 -5.73
N LEU A 56 7.67 11.78 -4.48
CA LEU A 56 7.75 10.61 -3.61
C LEU A 56 6.60 10.63 -2.61
N ASP A 57 5.97 9.47 -2.41
CA ASP A 57 4.92 9.27 -1.40
C ASP A 57 5.51 9.22 0.02
N ASP A 58 5.91 10.39 0.51
CA ASP A 58 6.44 10.58 1.86
C ASP A 58 5.49 11.39 2.75
N ARG A 59 5.65 11.23 4.07
CA ARG A 59 4.90 11.99 5.08
C ARG A 59 5.11 13.50 4.87
N LEU A 60 4.17 14.34 5.29
CA LEU A 60 4.24 15.80 5.12
C LEU A 60 5.60 16.40 5.49
N THR A 61 6.16 16.07 6.66
CA THR A 61 7.48 16.55 7.10
C THR A 61 8.65 15.99 6.29
N GLY A 62 8.58 14.72 5.90
CA GLY A 62 9.56 14.10 5.01
C GLY A 62 9.49 14.70 3.60
N ARG A 63 8.30 14.95 3.10
CA ARG A 63 8.05 15.55 1.79
C ARG A 63 8.57 16.99 1.71
N LEU A 64 8.36 17.81 2.75
CA LEU A 64 8.93 19.16 2.82
C LEU A 64 10.48 19.14 2.76
N ARG A 65 11.11 18.23 3.49
CA ARG A 65 12.57 18.06 3.42
C ARG A 65 13.02 17.59 2.04
N ASN A 66 12.34 16.59 1.48
CA ASN A 66 12.66 16.09 0.13
C ASN A 66 12.48 17.18 -0.91
N LEU A 67 11.40 17.95 -0.84
CA LEU A 67 11.13 19.08 -1.71
C LEU A 67 12.26 20.10 -1.67
N ALA A 68 12.75 20.47 -0.48
CA ALA A 68 13.88 21.38 -0.35
C ALA A 68 15.14 20.81 -1.04
N ILE A 69 15.44 19.52 -0.82
CA ILE A 69 16.58 18.84 -1.46
C ILE A 69 16.41 18.82 -2.98
N THR A 70 15.23 18.46 -3.49
CA THR A 70 14.93 18.41 -4.92
C THR A 70 15.06 19.78 -5.56
N LEU A 71 14.51 20.84 -4.96
CA LEU A 71 14.61 22.21 -5.49
C LEU A 71 16.06 22.70 -5.53
N VAL A 72 16.84 22.46 -4.48
CA VAL A 72 18.27 22.80 -4.46
C VAL A 72 19.02 22.03 -5.54
N CYS A 73 18.75 20.73 -5.68
CA CYS A 73 19.38 19.87 -6.67
C CYS A 73 19.04 20.30 -8.11
N PHE A 74 17.77 20.63 -8.37
CA PHE A 74 17.30 21.12 -9.68
C PHE A 74 17.91 22.47 -10.01
N PHE A 75 18.02 23.38 -9.03
CA PHE A 75 18.68 24.67 -9.21
C PHE A 75 20.16 24.48 -9.57
N ILE A 76 20.90 23.66 -8.82
CA ILE A 76 22.32 23.40 -9.10
C ILE A 76 22.48 22.76 -10.49
N ALA A 77 21.66 21.77 -10.83
CA ALA A 77 21.73 21.08 -12.11
C ALA A 77 21.45 22.03 -13.28
N SER A 78 20.39 22.83 -13.20
CA SER A 78 20.00 23.79 -14.23
C SER A 78 21.01 24.93 -14.36
N ALA A 79 21.40 25.57 -13.25
CA ALA A 79 22.39 26.65 -13.25
C ALA A 79 23.77 26.17 -13.75
N SER A 80 24.18 24.95 -13.41
CA SER A 80 25.43 24.37 -13.90
C SER A 80 25.41 24.20 -15.42
N VAL A 81 24.28 23.84 -16.03
CA VAL A 81 24.16 23.70 -17.49
C VAL A 81 24.33 25.06 -18.17
N GLU A 82 23.64 26.09 -17.70
CA GLU A 82 23.70 27.43 -18.34
C GLU A 82 25.06 28.10 -18.18
N LEU A 83 25.72 27.94 -17.03
CA LEU A 83 27.05 28.53 -16.77
C LEU A 83 28.16 27.84 -17.58
N LEU A 84 28.10 26.51 -17.74
CA LEU A 84 29.11 25.76 -18.48
C LEU A 84 28.86 25.72 -19.99
N PHE A 85 27.65 26.04 -20.46
CA PHE A 85 27.30 25.98 -21.88
C PHE A 85 28.28 26.72 -22.81
N PRO A 86 28.82 27.90 -22.46
CA PRO A 86 29.79 28.60 -23.33
C PRO A 86 31.15 27.88 -23.45
N TRP A 87 31.43 26.88 -22.60
CA TRP A 87 32.73 26.16 -22.53
C TRP A 87 32.53 24.64 -22.73
N PRO A 88 32.47 24.15 -23.98
CA PRO A 88 32.08 22.77 -24.28
C PRO A 88 32.88 21.66 -23.57
N TRP A 89 34.18 21.87 -23.36
CA TRP A 89 35.04 20.91 -22.65
C TRP A 89 34.77 20.87 -21.14
N LEU A 90 34.55 22.03 -20.52
CA LEU A 90 34.14 22.11 -19.11
C LEU A 90 32.72 21.54 -18.93
N PHE A 91 31.83 21.81 -19.89
CA PHE A 91 30.49 21.24 -19.94
C PHE A 91 30.53 19.70 -19.97
N ALA A 92 31.33 19.11 -20.87
CA ALA A 92 31.45 17.66 -20.96
C ALA A 92 31.98 17.03 -19.65
N LEU A 93 33.00 17.63 -19.03
CA LEU A 93 33.53 17.17 -17.74
C LEU A 93 32.50 17.33 -16.61
N GLY A 94 31.83 18.49 -16.53
CA GLY A 94 30.81 18.76 -15.52
C GLY A 94 29.59 17.83 -15.64
N LEU A 95 29.15 17.55 -16.86
CA LEU A 95 28.06 16.62 -17.13
C LEU A 95 28.44 15.18 -16.78
N THR A 96 29.67 14.74 -17.09
CA THR A 96 30.17 13.42 -16.73
C THR A 96 30.26 13.25 -15.22
N LEU A 97 30.81 14.25 -14.51
CA LEU A 97 30.96 14.22 -13.06
C LEU A 97 29.60 14.25 -12.34
N SER A 98 28.70 15.14 -12.76
CA SER A 98 27.36 15.26 -12.18
C SER A 98 26.50 14.01 -12.44
N THR A 99 26.54 13.45 -13.65
CA THR A 99 25.83 12.21 -13.98
C THR A 99 26.33 11.05 -13.14
N THR A 100 27.66 10.90 -13.00
CA THR A 100 28.26 9.88 -12.13
C THR A 100 27.84 10.09 -10.67
N GLY A 101 27.90 11.33 -10.18
CA GLY A 101 27.46 11.69 -8.83
C GLY A 101 25.99 11.39 -8.58
N PHE A 102 25.09 11.72 -9.51
CA PHE A 102 23.66 11.46 -9.42
C PHE A 102 23.33 9.96 -9.46
N ILE A 103 24.01 9.18 -10.29
CA ILE A 103 23.86 7.71 -10.31
C ILE A 103 24.29 7.11 -8.97
N LEU A 104 25.44 7.53 -8.43
CA LEU A 104 25.93 7.08 -7.13
C LEU A 104 24.98 7.49 -5.99
N LEU A 105 24.44 8.71 -6.04
CA LEU A 105 23.43 9.18 -5.09
C LEU A 105 22.17 8.27 -5.13
N GLY A 106 21.81 7.77 -6.31
CA GLY A 106 20.71 6.83 -6.47
C GLY A 106 20.92 5.48 -5.78
N GLY A 107 22.18 5.05 -5.58
CA GLY A 107 22.52 3.83 -4.86
C GLY A 107 22.22 3.87 -3.35
N LEU A 108 22.07 5.06 -2.76
CA LEU A 108 21.79 5.24 -1.32
C LEU A 108 20.32 4.94 -0.96
N GLY A 109 19.45 4.77 -1.95
CA GLY A 109 18.06 4.35 -1.76
C GLY A 109 17.11 4.96 -2.79
N GLN A 110 15.92 4.36 -2.92
CA GLN A 110 14.90 4.71 -3.91
C GLN A 110 14.54 6.21 -3.94
N ARG A 111 14.57 6.86 -2.77
CA ARG A 111 14.26 8.29 -2.62
C ARG A 111 15.30 9.18 -3.31
N TYR A 112 16.58 8.86 -3.15
CA TYR A 112 17.65 9.64 -3.77
C TYR A 112 17.76 9.34 -5.27
N ALA A 113 17.43 8.11 -5.68
CA ALA A 113 17.40 7.71 -7.09
C ALA A 113 16.39 8.52 -7.91
N THR A 114 15.19 8.70 -7.39
CA THR A 114 14.14 9.49 -8.05
C THR A 114 14.49 10.98 -8.11
N ILE A 115 15.05 11.56 -7.04
CA ILE A 115 15.52 12.96 -7.04
C ILE A 115 16.65 13.15 -8.07
N ALA A 116 17.63 12.25 -8.09
CA ALA A 116 18.74 12.25 -9.04
C ALA A 116 18.25 12.16 -10.50
N PHE A 117 17.27 11.30 -10.78
CA PHE A 117 16.65 11.19 -12.09
C PHE A 117 16.00 12.51 -12.53
N GLY A 118 15.25 13.18 -11.65
CA GLY A 118 14.67 14.48 -11.98
C GLY A 118 15.70 15.58 -12.21
N ALA A 119 16.79 15.58 -11.45
CA ALA A 119 17.85 16.56 -11.60
C ALA A 119 18.53 16.43 -12.98
N LEU A 120 18.76 15.19 -13.42
CA LEU A 120 19.27 14.91 -14.76
C LEU A 120 18.28 15.35 -15.85
N LEU A 121 16.99 15.08 -15.65
CA LEU A 121 15.93 15.45 -16.59
C LEU A 121 15.77 16.97 -16.71
N ILE A 122 15.86 17.71 -15.59
CA ILE A 122 15.93 19.19 -15.58
C ILE A 122 17.19 19.70 -16.29
N ALA A 123 18.35 19.06 -16.10
CA ALA A 123 19.57 19.43 -16.81
C ALA A 123 19.40 19.31 -18.33
N ILE A 124 18.80 18.22 -18.80
CA ILE A 124 18.49 18.01 -20.23
C ILE A 124 17.48 19.07 -20.73
N TYR A 125 16.43 19.35 -19.97
CA TYR A 125 15.45 20.40 -20.33
C TYR A 125 16.08 21.78 -20.38
N THR A 126 17.04 22.04 -19.49
CA THR A 126 17.79 23.30 -19.50
C THR A 126 18.62 23.41 -20.77
N MET A 127 19.30 22.33 -21.17
CA MET A 127 20.07 22.26 -22.41
C MET A 127 19.22 22.53 -23.66
N LEU A 128 17.96 22.05 -23.70
CA LEU A 128 17.04 22.29 -24.82
C LEU A 128 16.59 23.76 -24.94
N GLY A 129 16.59 24.50 -23.83
CA GLY A 129 16.07 25.88 -23.77
C GLY A 129 17.12 26.98 -23.63
N VAL A 130 18.43 26.64 -23.59
CA VAL A 130 19.53 27.58 -23.29
C VAL A 130 19.52 28.86 -24.14
N THR A 131 19.01 28.81 -25.37
CA THR A 131 18.97 29.95 -26.29
C THR A 131 17.71 30.81 -26.16
N LEU A 132 16.75 30.44 -25.32
CA LEU A 132 15.46 31.15 -25.19
C LEU A 132 15.53 32.40 -24.31
N TYR A 133 16.54 32.53 -23.45
CA TYR A 133 16.61 33.58 -22.42
C TYR A 133 17.99 34.23 -22.35
N ASP A 134 18.03 35.56 -22.23
CA ASP A 134 19.27 36.33 -22.21
C ASP A 134 20.05 36.25 -20.88
N ARG A 135 19.39 35.85 -19.79
CA ARG A 135 20.00 35.77 -18.45
C ARG A 135 19.99 34.34 -17.92
N TRP A 136 21.16 33.91 -17.44
CA TRP A 136 21.46 32.55 -16.97
C TRP A 136 20.59 32.02 -15.81
N TYR A 137 19.83 32.90 -15.14
CA TYR A 137 19.00 32.53 -13.99
C TYR A 137 17.50 32.53 -14.28
N LEU A 138 17.06 33.04 -15.44
CA LEU A 138 15.64 33.13 -15.76
C LEU A 138 15.04 31.76 -16.03
N GLN A 139 15.67 30.98 -16.90
CA GLN A 139 15.19 29.65 -17.25
C GLN A 139 15.23 28.65 -16.07
N PRO A 140 16.27 28.58 -15.23
CA PRO A 140 16.27 27.75 -14.03
C PRO A 140 15.16 28.15 -13.06
N LEU A 141 14.92 29.47 -12.90
CA LEU A 141 13.87 29.97 -12.03
C LEU A 141 12.47 29.57 -12.52
N PHE A 142 12.19 29.60 -13.83
CA PHE A 142 10.90 29.16 -14.37
C PHE A 142 10.69 27.65 -14.23
N LEU A 143 11.73 26.85 -14.45
CA LEU A 143 11.70 25.40 -14.19
C LEU A 143 11.39 25.10 -12.72
N LEU A 144 12.05 25.81 -11.79
CA LEU A 144 11.80 25.70 -10.36
C LEU A 144 10.40 26.17 -9.98
N THR A 145 9.91 27.25 -10.58
CA THR A 145 8.56 27.76 -10.33
C THR A 145 7.50 26.73 -10.73
N GLY A 146 7.67 26.05 -11.87
CA GLY A 146 6.82 24.93 -12.27
C GLY A 146 6.88 23.78 -11.27
N ALA A 147 8.09 23.42 -10.80
CA ALA A 147 8.27 22.39 -9.80
C ALA A 147 7.60 22.73 -8.45
N VAL A 148 7.71 23.98 -8.01
CA VAL A 148 7.06 24.50 -6.79
C VAL A 148 5.54 24.47 -6.94
N TRP A 149 5.00 24.92 -8.08
CA TRP A 149 3.56 24.92 -8.34
C TRP A 149 2.93 23.53 -8.20
N TYR A 150 3.52 22.52 -8.84
CA TYR A 150 3.05 21.13 -8.72
C TYR A 150 3.08 20.64 -7.27
N ASN A 151 4.16 20.94 -6.54
CA ASN A 151 4.30 20.51 -5.16
C ASN A 151 3.36 21.25 -4.20
N LEU A 152 3.04 22.52 -4.45
CA LEU A 152 2.03 23.27 -3.69
C LEU A 152 0.64 22.66 -3.87
N LEU A 153 0.25 22.34 -5.12
CA LEU A 153 -1.01 21.64 -5.40
C LEU A 153 -1.07 20.27 -4.71
N THR A 154 0.06 19.57 -4.71
CA THR A 154 0.21 18.28 -4.01
C THR A 154 0.02 18.43 -2.50
N LEU A 155 0.68 19.41 -1.89
CA LEU A 155 0.60 19.68 -0.46
C LEU A 155 -0.82 20.10 -0.06
N ALA A 156 -1.46 20.99 -0.84
CA ALA A 156 -2.84 21.39 -0.65
C ALA A 156 -3.80 20.19 -0.70
N GLY A 157 -3.62 19.28 -1.67
CA GLY A 157 -4.40 18.04 -1.76
C GLY A 157 -4.28 17.15 -0.52
N HIS A 158 -3.09 17.07 0.07
CA HIS A 158 -2.86 16.30 1.30
C HIS A 158 -3.50 16.96 2.53
N ILE A 159 -3.49 18.28 2.60
CA ILE A 159 -4.15 19.04 3.68
C ILE A 159 -5.67 18.87 3.61
N ILE A 160 -6.25 18.86 2.39
CA ILE A 160 -7.70 18.71 2.19
C ILE A 160 -8.16 17.25 2.43
N PHE A 161 -7.34 16.24 2.13
CA PHE A 161 -7.69 14.82 2.27
C PHE A 161 -6.65 13.95 3.04
N PRO A 162 -6.39 14.23 4.34
CA PRO A 162 -5.29 13.63 5.09
C PRO A 162 -5.44 12.12 5.42
N ILE A 163 -6.61 11.50 5.20
CA ILE A 163 -6.94 10.14 5.68
C ILE A 163 -6.93 9.07 4.57
N ARG A 164 -6.93 9.45 3.29
CA ARG A 164 -7.14 8.50 2.17
C ARG A 164 -6.05 7.43 2.00
N PRO A 165 -4.73 7.71 2.03
CA PRO A 165 -3.74 6.70 1.63
C PRO A 165 -3.68 5.49 2.58
N LEU A 166 -3.94 5.70 3.87
CA LEU A 166 -3.99 4.60 4.84
C LEU A 166 -5.24 3.74 4.66
N GLN A 167 -6.39 4.35 4.36
CA GLN A 167 -7.63 3.62 4.07
C GLN A 167 -7.52 2.82 2.78
N ASP A 168 -6.91 3.39 1.75
CA ASP A 168 -6.68 2.72 0.47
C ASP A 168 -5.76 1.51 0.64
N ASN A 169 -4.65 1.67 1.36
CA ASN A 169 -3.74 0.56 1.65
C ASN A 169 -4.42 -0.56 2.44
N LEU A 170 -5.23 -0.21 3.45
CA LEU A 170 -5.99 -1.18 4.23
C LEU A 170 -7.06 -1.90 3.40
N ALA A 171 -7.81 -1.17 2.57
CA ALA A 171 -8.79 -1.78 1.65
C ALA A 171 -8.10 -2.71 0.65
N ARG A 172 -6.94 -2.31 0.12
CA ARG A 172 -6.11 -3.16 -0.76
C ARG A 172 -5.59 -4.40 -0.02
N SER A 173 -5.23 -4.31 1.26
CA SER A 173 -4.89 -5.50 2.06
C SER A 173 -6.05 -6.49 2.11
N TYR A 174 -7.29 -6.04 2.34
CA TYR A 174 -8.46 -6.93 2.34
C TYR A 174 -8.82 -7.48 0.95
N GLU A 175 -8.60 -6.70 -0.11
CA GLU A 175 -8.78 -7.17 -1.49
C GLU A 175 -7.78 -8.28 -1.84
N LEU A 176 -6.49 -8.09 -1.50
CA LEU A 176 -5.47 -9.11 -1.70
C LEU A 176 -5.68 -10.33 -0.79
N LEU A 177 -6.19 -10.11 0.43
CA LEU A 177 -6.57 -11.20 1.33
C LEU A 177 -7.73 -12.02 0.77
N ALA A 178 -8.74 -11.36 0.18
CA ALA A 178 -9.82 -12.03 -0.53
C ALA A 178 -9.28 -12.88 -1.68
N ARG A 179 -8.41 -12.31 -2.52
CA ARG A 179 -7.77 -13.06 -3.63
C ARG A 179 -6.95 -14.24 -3.12
N TYR A 180 -6.20 -14.06 -2.04
CA TYR A 180 -5.42 -15.13 -1.42
C TYR A 180 -6.32 -16.26 -0.90
N LEU A 181 -7.40 -15.95 -0.18
CA LEU A 181 -8.36 -16.94 0.31
C LEU A 181 -9.11 -17.65 -0.82
N ASP A 182 -9.44 -16.95 -1.90
CA ASP A 182 -10.07 -17.55 -3.10
C ASP A 182 -9.12 -18.51 -3.83
N LEU A 183 -7.86 -18.12 -4.04
CA LEU A 183 -6.86 -19.03 -4.60
C LEU A 183 -6.60 -20.23 -3.68
N LYS A 184 -6.60 -19.99 -2.36
CA LYS A 184 -6.46 -21.05 -1.37
C LYS A 184 -7.65 -22.01 -1.37
N SER A 185 -8.87 -21.53 -1.62
CA SER A 185 -10.05 -22.39 -1.67
C SER A 185 -9.96 -23.40 -2.80
N ARG A 186 -9.39 -23.02 -3.95
CA ARG A 186 -9.17 -23.90 -5.12
C ARG A 186 -8.18 -25.03 -4.85
N MET A 187 -7.33 -24.93 -3.81
CA MET A 187 -6.49 -26.05 -3.38
C MET A 187 -7.28 -27.23 -2.82
N PHE A 188 -8.57 -27.03 -2.50
CA PHE A 188 -9.49 -28.07 -2.04
C PHE A 188 -10.31 -28.69 -3.17
N ASP A 189 -10.11 -28.28 -4.42
CA ASP A 189 -10.85 -28.83 -5.55
C ASP A 189 -10.44 -30.30 -5.80
N PRO A 190 -11.36 -31.28 -5.63
CA PRO A 190 -11.05 -32.69 -5.79
C PRO A 190 -10.85 -33.11 -7.25
N ASP A 191 -11.21 -32.25 -8.22
CA ASP A 191 -11.10 -32.55 -9.65
C ASP A 191 -9.71 -32.23 -10.22
N ILE A 192 -8.80 -31.69 -9.40
CA ILE A 192 -7.40 -31.48 -9.79
C ILE A 192 -6.68 -32.83 -9.85
N GLU A 193 -6.34 -33.28 -11.06
CA GLU A 193 -5.68 -34.57 -11.29
C GLU A 193 -4.15 -34.46 -11.24
N ASP A 194 -3.59 -33.37 -11.80
CA ASP A 194 -2.16 -33.08 -11.77
C ASP A 194 -1.85 -31.95 -10.79
N GLU A 195 -0.79 -32.11 -10.00
CA GLU A 195 -0.36 -31.05 -9.08
C GLU A 195 0.04 -29.76 -9.82
N SER A 196 0.46 -29.86 -11.08
CA SER A 196 0.74 -28.71 -11.94
C SER A 196 -0.48 -27.82 -12.18
N GLN A 197 -1.70 -28.36 -12.07
CA GLN A 197 -2.96 -27.62 -12.19
C GLN A 197 -3.35 -26.92 -10.89
N ALA A 198 -2.74 -27.30 -9.76
CA ALA A 198 -2.98 -26.62 -8.49
C ALA A 198 -2.41 -25.19 -8.55
N PRO A 199 -3.15 -24.17 -8.07
CA PRO A 199 -2.75 -22.76 -8.17
C PRO A 199 -1.65 -22.38 -7.15
N LEU A 200 -0.66 -23.25 -6.90
CA LEU A 200 0.43 -23.03 -5.95
C LEU A 200 1.26 -21.80 -6.30
N TYR A 201 1.59 -21.63 -7.57
CA TYR A 201 2.36 -20.48 -8.05
C TYR A 201 1.61 -19.17 -7.85
N ASP A 202 0.34 -19.13 -8.27
CA ASP A 202 -0.52 -17.95 -8.10
C ASP A 202 -0.76 -17.63 -6.63
N LEU A 203 -0.93 -18.66 -5.79
CA LEU A 203 -1.08 -18.52 -4.34
C LEU A 203 0.19 -17.92 -3.71
N ALA A 204 1.38 -18.36 -4.14
CA ALA A 204 2.65 -17.81 -3.66
C ALA A 204 2.83 -16.34 -4.06
N ILE A 205 2.49 -15.97 -5.30
CA ILE A 205 2.51 -14.56 -5.74
C ILE A 205 1.52 -13.73 -4.93
N ALA A 206 0.27 -14.21 -4.78
CA ALA A 206 -0.76 -13.51 -4.02
C ALA A 206 -0.33 -13.31 -2.56
N ASN A 207 0.31 -14.31 -1.94
CA ASN A 207 0.87 -14.20 -0.60
C ASN A 207 1.97 -13.13 -0.54
N GLY A 208 2.91 -13.12 -1.48
CA GLY A 208 3.96 -12.10 -1.56
C GLY A 208 3.41 -10.67 -1.67
N GLN A 209 2.41 -10.46 -2.55
CA GLN A 209 1.74 -9.18 -2.73
C GLN A 209 0.98 -8.75 -1.46
N LEU A 210 0.28 -9.67 -0.81
CA LEU A 210 -0.44 -9.43 0.43
C LEU A 210 0.50 -9.02 1.57
N VAL A 211 1.58 -9.77 1.78
CA VAL A 211 2.59 -9.48 2.82
C VAL A 211 3.26 -8.13 2.57
N ALA A 212 3.61 -7.82 1.32
CA ALA A 212 4.18 -6.51 0.97
C ALA A 212 3.20 -5.37 1.31
N THR A 213 1.92 -5.52 0.98
CA THR A 213 0.89 -4.51 1.25
C THR A 213 0.59 -4.38 2.74
N LEU A 214 0.57 -5.48 3.50
CA LEU A 214 0.43 -5.45 4.96
C LEU A 214 1.61 -4.71 5.61
N ASN A 215 2.85 -4.95 5.15
CA ASN A 215 4.03 -4.23 5.64
C ASN A 215 4.00 -2.73 5.32
N GLN A 216 3.54 -2.36 4.12
CA GLN A 216 3.32 -0.97 3.74
C GLN A 216 2.25 -0.29 4.62
N THR A 217 1.16 -1.00 4.90
CA THR A 217 0.07 -0.54 5.78
C THR A 217 0.56 -0.36 7.21
N LYS A 218 1.31 -1.34 7.73
CA LYS A 218 1.96 -1.29 9.06
C LYS A 218 2.85 -0.06 9.20
N THR A 219 3.70 0.19 8.21
CA THR A 219 4.59 1.35 8.20
C THR A 219 3.78 2.65 8.21
N SER A 220 2.78 2.75 7.33
CA SER A 220 1.87 3.91 7.27
C SER A 220 1.17 4.17 8.61
N LEU A 221 0.72 3.11 9.27
CA LEU A 221 0.00 3.17 10.54
C LEU A 221 0.91 3.52 11.74
N LEU A 222 2.08 2.88 11.84
CA LEU A 222 3.10 3.16 12.86
C LEU A 222 3.53 4.61 12.85
N THR A 223 3.74 5.13 11.64
CA THR A 223 4.16 6.50 11.50
C THR A 223 3.07 7.42 12.08
N ARG A 224 1.79 7.16 11.81
CA ARG A 224 0.66 7.96 12.32
C ARG A 224 0.53 7.89 13.85
N LEU A 225 0.68 6.70 14.43
CA LEU A 225 0.68 6.49 15.89
C LEU A 225 1.75 7.32 16.62
N ARG A 226 2.91 7.58 15.98
CA ARG A 226 3.96 8.44 16.56
C ARG A 226 3.58 9.92 16.64
N GLY A 227 2.68 10.40 15.77
CA GLY A 227 2.25 11.80 15.74
C GLY A 227 0.87 12.07 16.36
N ASP A 228 0.02 11.04 16.47
CA ASP A 228 -1.41 11.19 16.76
C ASP A 228 -1.85 10.18 17.82
N ARG A 229 -1.33 10.35 19.04
CA ARG A 229 -1.65 9.51 20.21
C ARG A 229 -3.11 9.73 20.62
N GLY A 230 -4.02 8.85 20.19
CA GLY A 230 -5.33 8.69 20.84
C GLY A 230 -6.58 9.08 20.06
N GLN A 231 -6.51 9.40 18.76
CA GLN A 231 -7.73 9.67 17.98
C GLN A 231 -8.53 8.38 17.66
N ARG A 232 -9.87 8.47 17.79
CA ARG A 232 -10.84 7.37 17.54
C ARG A 232 -10.68 6.72 16.15
N GLY A 233 -10.37 7.52 15.12
CA GLY A 233 -10.15 7.04 13.75
C GLY A 233 -8.91 6.16 13.60
N THR A 234 -7.85 6.46 14.36
CA THR A 234 -6.61 5.66 14.39
C THR A 234 -6.86 4.31 15.06
N ARG A 235 -7.68 4.27 16.12
CA ARG A 235 -8.06 3.01 16.80
C ARG A 235 -8.82 2.05 15.87
N ARG A 236 -9.81 2.56 15.12
CA ARG A 236 -10.57 1.75 14.15
C ARG A 236 -9.68 1.18 13.05
N THR A 237 -8.77 2.00 12.52
CA THR A 237 -7.84 1.59 11.46
C THR A 237 -6.84 0.54 11.95
N LEU A 238 -6.36 0.69 13.19
CA LEU A 238 -5.48 -0.29 13.85
C LEU A 238 -6.19 -1.62 14.06
N GLN A 239 -7.46 -1.60 14.47
CA GLN A 239 -8.25 -2.82 14.62
C GLN A 239 -8.41 -3.58 13.30
N TYR A 240 -8.75 -2.88 12.21
CA TYR A 240 -8.82 -3.50 10.89
C TYR A 240 -7.48 -4.12 10.48
N TYR A 241 -6.37 -3.43 10.72
CA TYR A 241 -5.05 -3.95 10.40
C TYR A 241 -4.76 -5.26 11.18
N PHE A 242 -5.03 -5.30 12.48
CA PHE A 242 -4.81 -6.51 13.28
C PHE A 242 -5.70 -7.67 12.84
N VAL A 243 -6.97 -7.41 12.51
CA VAL A 243 -7.85 -8.45 11.98
C VAL A 243 -7.30 -8.99 10.65
N ALA A 244 -6.88 -8.13 9.73
CA ALA A 244 -6.29 -8.58 8.47
C ALA A 244 -5.02 -9.41 8.68
N GLN A 245 -4.15 -8.99 9.61
CA GLN A 245 -2.94 -9.72 9.97
C GLN A 245 -3.26 -11.08 10.59
N ASP A 246 -4.17 -11.14 11.58
CA ASP A 246 -4.57 -12.39 12.23
C ASP A 246 -5.20 -13.38 11.24
N ILE A 247 -6.03 -12.88 10.29
CA ILE A 247 -6.59 -13.73 9.24
C ILE A 247 -5.48 -14.25 8.34
N HIS A 248 -4.53 -13.41 7.92
CA HIS A 248 -3.39 -13.83 7.10
C HIS A 248 -2.53 -14.87 7.82
N GLU A 249 -2.19 -14.64 9.09
CA GLU A 249 -1.39 -15.58 9.88
C GLU A 249 -2.07 -16.95 9.98
N ARG A 250 -3.38 -16.99 10.30
CA ARG A 250 -4.15 -18.25 10.38
C ARG A 250 -4.33 -18.92 9.03
N ALA A 251 -4.55 -18.14 7.99
CA ALA A 251 -4.68 -18.66 6.64
C ALA A 251 -3.33 -19.16 6.12
N SER A 252 -2.20 -18.60 6.53
CA SER A 252 -0.87 -19.10 6.16
C SER A 252 -0.40 -20.26 7.03
N SER A 253 -0.89 -20.41 8.26
CA SER A 253 -0.36 -21.34 9.28
C SER A 253 -0.82 -22.80 9.14
N SER A 254 -1.17 -23.25 7.94
CA SER A 254 -1.65 -24.61 7.71
C SER A 254 -0.59 -25.43 6.98
N HIS A 255 0.21 -26.22 7.71
CA HIS A 255 1.12 -27.22 7.15
C HIS A 255 0.32 -28.45 6.70
N ILE A 256 -0.48 -28.27 5.66
CA ILE A 256 -1.45 -29.26 5.19
C ILE A 256 -1.07 -29.72 3.80
N GLN A 257 -1.03 -31.03 3.62
CA GLN A 257 -0.73 -31.67 2.36
C GLN A 257 -2.03 -31.81 1.56
N TYR A 258 -2.35 -30.76 0.79
CA TYR A 258 -3.60 -30.68 0.01
C TYR A 258 -3.75 -31.82 -1.01
N GLN A 259 -2.63 -32.31 -1.58
CA GLN A 259 -2.60 -33.50 -2.42
C GLN A 259 -3.21 -34.71 -1.70
N THR A 260 -2.64 -35.08 -0.56
CA THR A 260 -3.08 -36.24 0.23
C THR A 260 -4.54 -36.12 0.67
N LEU A 261 -5.01 -34.91 1.00
CA LEU A 261 -6.42 -34.69 1.33
C LEU A 261 -7.34 -34.86 0.11
N ARG A 262 -6.98 -34.31 -1.05
CA ARG A 262 -7.78 -34.45 -2.28
C ARG A 262 -7.83 -35.89 -2.74
N ASP A 263 -6.70 -36.61 -2.76
CA ASP A 263 -6.65 -38.01 -3.18
C ASP A 263 -7.52 -38.89 -2.28
N ARG A 264 -7.46 -38.66 -0.97
CA ARG A 264 -8.20 -39.46 0.00
C ARG A 264 -9.69 -39.14 0.03
N PHE A 265 -10.05 -37.86 -0.09
CA PHE A 265 -11.42 -37.37 0.03
C PHE A 265 -12.04 -36.97 -1.31
N ARG A 266 -11.52 -37.46 -2.45
CA ARG A 266 -11.96 -37.10 -3.80
C ARG A 266 -13.48 -37.26 -3.99
N TYR A 267 -14.03 -38.35 -3.49
CA TYR A 267 -15.45 -38.69 -3.60
C TYR A 267 -16.30 -38.27 -2.38
N SER A 268 -15.72 -37.49 -1.47
CA SER A 268 -16.41 -37.00 -0.27
C SER A 268 -16.83 -35.54 -0.46
N ASP A 269 -17.99 -35.18 0.07
CA ASP A 269 -18.50 -33.80 0.03
C ASP A 269 -17.70 -32.84 0.93
N ILE A 270 -16.80 -33.35 1.78
CA ILE A 270 -16.03 -32.57 2.74
C ILE A 270 -15.10 -31.55 2.07
N MET A 271 -14.43 -31.91 0.97
CA MET A 271 -13.50 -31.03 0.25
C MET A 271 -14.22 -29.82 -0.33
N PHE A 272 -15.34 -30.07 -1.01
CA PHE A 272 -16.20 -29.01 -1.56
C PHE A 272 -16.73 -28.06 -0.47
N ARG A 273 -17.04 -28.57 0.74
CA ARG A 273 -17.50 -27.73 1.86
C ARG A 273 -16.38 -26.84 2.40
N PHE A 274 -15.15 -27.34 2.50
CA PHE A 274 -13.98 -26.51 2.86
C PHE A 274 -13.71 -25.43 1.80
N GLN A 275 -13.73 -25.81 0.51
CA GLN A 275 -13.61 -24.88 -0.61
C GLN A 275 -14.69 -23.78 -0.54
N ARG A 276 -15.95 -24.16 -0.36
CA ARG A 276 -17.08 -23.22 -0.25
C ARG A 276 -16.91 -22.28 0.94
N MET A 277 -16.49 -22.79 2.10
CA MET A 277 -16.30 -21.97 3.30
C MET A 277 -15.21 -20.90 3.09
N LEU A 278 -14.05 -21.30 2.56
CA LEU A 278 -12.97 -20.34 2.24
C LEU A 278 -13.41 -19.31 1.20
N SER A 279 -14.15 -19.74 0.18
CA SER A 279 -14.67 -18.83 -0.85
C SER A 279 -15.67 -17.82 -0.28
N MET A 280 -16.52 -18.24 0.68
CA MET A 280 -17.39 -17.30 1.40
C MET A 280 -16.58 -16.29 2.22
N GLN A 281 -15.51 -16.73 2.90
CA GLN A 281 -14.62 -15.83 3.64
C GLN A 281 -13.88 -14.85 2.72
N ALA A 282 -13.45 -15.30 1.54
CA ALA A 282 -12.87 -14.44 0.51
C ALA A 282 -13.86 -13.33 0.10
N GLN A 283 -15.12 -13.70 -0.18
CA GLN A 283 -16.17 -12.73 -0.51
C GLN A 283 -16.44 -11.74 0.64
N ALA A 284 -16.40 -12.21 1.89
CA ALA A 284 -16.54 -11.35 3.06
C ALA A 284 -15.38 -10.33 3.16
N CYS A 285 -14.14 -10.75 2.93
CA CYS A 285 -12.99 -9.84 2.84
C CYS A 285 -13.15 -8.81 1.71
N GLN A 286 -13.69 -9.21 0.55
CA GLN A 286 -13.94 -8.31 -0.57
C GLN A 286 -15.04 -7.27 -0.24
N LYS A 287 -16.15 -7.71 0.38
CA LYS A 287 -17.22 -6.82 0.88
C LYS A 287 -16.65 -5.81 1.89
N LEU A 288 -15.77 -6.27 2.79
CA LEU A 288 -15.11 -5.41 3.77
C LEU A 288 -14.16 -4.40 3.13
N SER A 289 -13.36 -4.79 2.14
CA SER A 289 -12.52 -3.87 1.36
C SER A 289 -13.36 -2.73 0.77
N ARG A 290 -14.50 -3.07 0.14
CA ARG A 290 -15.43 -2.09 -0.41
C ARG A 290 -16.06 -1.20 0.67
N ALA A 291 -16.46 -1.78 1.80
CA ALA A 291 -17.02 -1.03 2.93
C ALA A 291 -16.02 -0.01 3.50
N ILE A 292 -14.72 -0.36 3.56
CA ILE A 292 -13.65 0.54 4.00
C ILE A 292 -13.50 1.72 3.02
N LEU A 293 -13.49 1.47 1.71
CA LEU A 293 -13.39 2.52 0.67
C LEU A 293 -14.61 3.45 0.67
N LEU A 294 -15.81 2.86 0.77
CA LEU A 294 -17.07 3.61 0.73
C LEU A 294 -17.47 4.22 2.09
N ARG A 295 -16.73 3.90 3.15
CA ARG A 295 -17.04 4.28 4.55
C ARG A 295 -18.44 3.86 4.98
N GLU A 296 -18.88 2.71 4.49
CA GLU A 296 -20.15 2.09 4.85
C GLU A 296 -19.94 1.08 5.98
N PRO A 297 -20.96 0.83 6.82
CA PRO A 297 -20.87 -0.24 7.81
C PRO A 297 -20.76 -1.60 7.11
N TYR A 298 -19.86 -2.43 7.60
CA TYR A 298 -19.74 -3.83 7.17
C TYR A 298 -20.73 -4.68 7.95
N GLN A 299 -21.53 -5.46 7.23
CA GLN A 299 -22.47 -6.43 7.79
C GLN A 299 -21.94 -7.83 7.50
N HIS A 300 -21.79 -8.65 8.53
CA HIS A 300 -21.35 -10.02 8.39
C HIS A 300 -22.51 -10.92 7.96
N ASP A 301 -22.21 -11.94 7.16
CA ASP A 301 -23.24 -12.74 6.52
C ASP A 301 -23.75 -13.84 7.46
N ALA A 302 -25.03 -13.80 7.84
CA ALA A 302 -25.62 -14.82 8.72
C ALA A 302 -25.60 -16.25 8.11
N HIS A 303 -25.31 -16.40 6.81
CA HIS A 303 -25.18 -17.71 6.18
C HIS A 303 -23.96 -18.52 6.67
N PHE A 304 -22.96 -17.89 7.30
CA PHE A 304 -21.79 -18.58 7.83
C PHE A 304 -22.16 -19.64 8.87
N GLU A 305 -23.09 -19.33 9.79
CA GLU A 305 -23.53 -20.27 10.83
C GLU A 305 -24.08 -21.57 10.25
N ARG A 306 -24.97 -21.45 9.26
CA ARG A 306 -25.52 -22.62 8.53
C ARG A 306 -24.42 -23.39 7.79
N ALA A 307 -23.49 -22.68 7.15
CA ALA A 307 -22.39 -23.31 6.43
C ALA A 307 -21.46 -24.09 7.38
N PHE A 308 -21.16 -23.56 8.57
CA PHE A 308 -20.37 -24.25 9.59
C PHE A 308 -21.09 -25.49 10.12
N MET A 309 -22.39 -25.39 10.46
CA MET A 309 -23.17 -26.56 10.89
C MET A 309 -23.11 -27.71 9.87
N HIS A 310 -23.21 -27.40 8.58
CA HIS A 310 -23.11 -28.42 7.54
C HIS A 310 -21.69 -28.99 7.37
N LEU A 311 -20.66 -28.17 7.60
CA LEU A 311 -19.26 -28.61 7.56
C LEU A 311 -18.92 -29.50 8.75
N ASP A 312 -19.44 -29.18 9.95
CA ASP A 312 -19.36 -30.03 11.15
C ASP A 312 -19.98 -31.40 10.90
N ALA A 313 -21.23 -31.43 10.41
CA ALA A 313 -21.92 -32.68 10.12
C ALA A 313 -21.18 -33.53 9.07
N ALA A 314 -20.51 -32.90 8.10
CA ALA A 314 -19.68 -33.62 7.12
C ALA A 314 -18.40 -34.18 7.76
N LEU A 315 -17.76 -33.41 8.64
CA LEU A 315 -16.56 -33.86 9.35
C LEU A 315 -16.87 -35.02 10.31
N ASP A 316 -18.03 -35.01 10.97
CA ASP A 316 -18.47 -36.10 11.84
C ASP A 316 -18.78 -37.39 11.07
N ARG A 317 -19.32 -37.29 9.85
CA ARG A 317 -19.44 -38.46 8.96
C ARG A 317 -18.08 -39.05 8.60
N VAL A 318 -17.10 -38.20 8.28
CA VAL A 318 -15.72 -38.63 7.98
C VAL A 318 -15.04 -39.25 9.21
N ARG A 319 -15.34 -38.77 10.42
CA ARG A 319 -14.87 -39.40 11.66
C ARG A 319 -15.47 -40.79 11.87
N ALA A 320 -16.75 -40.95 11.56
CA ALA A 320 -17.46 -42.22 11.72
C ALA A 320 -17.08 -43.29 10.69
N SER A 321 -16.56 -42.90 9.52
CA SER A 321 -16.19 -43.82 8.43
C SER A 321 -14.87 -44.58 8.63
N GLY A 322 -14.18 -44.39 9.77
CA GLY A 322 -12.93 -45.10 10.08
C GLY A 322 -11.70 -44.58 9.31
N GLU A 323 -11.74 -43.33 8.85
CA GLU A 323 -10.62 -42.68 8.16
C GLU A 323 -9.42 -42.47 9.10
N PRO A 324 -8.18 -42.43 8.56
CA PRO A 324 -7.01 -42.37 9.41
C PRO A 324 -6.99 -41.09 10.24
N LEU A 325 -6.62 -41.26 11.50
CA LEU A 325 -6.78 -40.23 12.55
C LEU A 325 -6.01 -38.95 12.23
N GLU A 326 -4.91 -39.05 11.49
CA GLU A 326 -4.08 -37.91 11.08
C GLU A 326 -4.82 -36.95 10.14
N GLN A 327 -5.43 -37.47 9.07
CA GLN A 327 -6.18 -36.65 8.11
C GLN A 327 -7.42 -36.04 8.76
N VAL A 328 -8.13 -36.82 9.60
CA VAL A 328 -9.29 -36.33 10.35
C VAL A 328 -8.90 -35.19 11.31
N LYS A 329 -7.75 -35.30 11.99
CA LYS A 329 -7.20 -34.22 12.81
C LYS A 329 -6.83 -32.99 11.97
N ALA A 330 -6.22 -33.17 10.80
CA ALA A 330 -5.88 -32.07 9.89
C ALA A 330 -7.13 -31.29 9.45
N LEU A 331 -8.22 -31.98 9.10
CA LEU A 331 -9.51 -31.35 8.80
C LEU A 331 -10.10 -30.62 10.02
N GLY A 332 -9.94 -31.18 11.23
CA GLY A 332 -10.32 -30.51 12.47
C GLY A 332 -9.56 -29.19 12.71
N PHE A 333 -8.24 -29.18 12.47
CA PHE A 333 -7.43 -27.97 12.56
C PHE A 333 -7.85 -26.92 11.51
N LEU A 334 -8.15 -27.34 10.28
CA LEU A 334 -8.70 -26.45 9.25
C LEU A 334 -10.00 -25.81 9.69
N LEU A 335 -10.95 -26.61 10.19
CA LEU A 335 -12.24 -26.11 10.65
C LEU A 335 -12.08 -25.08 11.77
N ASN A 336 -11.19 -25.34 12.73
CA ASN A 336 -10.90 -24.40 13.81
C ASN A 336 -10.29 -23.09 13.28
N ASN A 337 -9.37 -23.16 12.32
CA ASN A 337 -8.81 -21.98 11.66
C ASN A 337 -9.90 -21.17 10.92
N LEU A 338 -10.82 -21.85 10.21
CA LEU A 338 -11.92 -21.18 9.52
C LEU A 338 -12.86 -20.48 10.49
N ARG A 339 -13.23 -21.11 11.60
CA ARG A 339 -14.03 -20.45 12.66
C ARG A 339 -13.31 -19.25 13.25
N ALA A 340 -12.00 -19.37 13.47
CA ALA A 340 -11.22 -18.27 14.00
C ALA A 340 -11.16 -17.08 13.02
N ILE A 341 -11.07 -17.33 11.71
CA ILE A 341 -11.16 -16.28 10.67
C ILE A 341 -12.54 -15.62 10.69
N ASP A 342 -13.60 -16.42 10.75
CA ASP A 342 -14.98 -15.95 10.79
C ASP A 342 -15.24 -15.05 12.02
N ALA A 343 -14.81 -15.48 13.20
CA ALA A 343 -14.91 -14.70 14.43
C ALA A 343 -14.21 -13.33 14.32
N GLN A 344 -13.07 -13.24 13.60
CA GLN A 344 -12.41 -11.94 13.38
C GLN A 344 -13.23 -11.04 12.46
N LEU A 345 -13.83 -11.60 11.40
CA LEU A 345 -14.71 -10.86 10.50
C LEU A 345 -15.99 -10.38 11.23
N ALA A 346 -16.58 -11.20 12.10
CA ALA A 346 -17.72 -10.81 12.92
C ALA A 346 -17.37 -9.73 13.97
N THR A 347 -16.16 -9.79 14.54
CA THR A 347 -15.66 -8.79 15.51
C THR A 347 -15.57 -7.38 14.90
N ILE A 348 -15.37 -7.30 13.58
CA ILE A 348 -15.36 -6.02 12.86
C ILE A 348 -16.73 -5.36 12.83
N GLU A 349 -17.81 -6.15 12.70
CA GLU A 349 -19.18 -5.63 12.73
C GLU A 349 -19.55 -5.18 14.14
N SER A 350 -19.29 -6.00 15.16
CA SER A 350 -19.62 -5.65 16.55
C SER A 350 -18.87 -4.40 17.03
N ALA A 351 -17.62 -4.20 16.60
CA ALA A 351 -16.88 -2.98 16.90
C ALA A 351 -17.39 -1.73 16.17
N GLN A 352 -18.14 -1.89 15.07
CA GLN A 352 -18.86 -0.80 14.41
C GLN A 352 -20.19 -0.50 15.10
N VAL A 353 -20.89 -1.54 15.58
CA VAL A 353 -22.17 -1.43 16.29
C VAL A 353 -22.02 -0.93 17.73
N ALA A 354 -20.89 -1.17 18.39
CA ALA A 354 -20.58 -0.58 19.71
C ALA A 354 -20.12 0.89 19.62
N ALA A 355 -20.06 1.47 18.42
CA ALA A 355 -19.64 2.85 18.19
C ALA A 355 -20.71 3.96 18.37
N PRO A 356 -21.96 3.69 18.81
CA PRO A 356 -22.84 4.70 19.36
C PRO A 356 -23.17 4.39 20.83
N ALA A 357 -22.30 4.79 21.77
CA ALA A 357 -22.70 5.14 23.14
C ALA A 357 -21.50 5.76 23.89
N HIS A 358 -21.72 6.94 24.47
CA HIS A 358 -20.90 7.48 25.54
C HIS A 358 -20.79 6.44 26.67
N GLY A 359 -19.59 6.08 27.13
CA GLY A 359 -19.45 5.46 28.46
C GLY A 359 -18.33 4.45 28.73
N THR A 360 -17.61 3.90 27.74
CA THR A 360 -16.68 2.77 28.03
C THR A 360 -15.26 3.01 27.50
N THR A 361 -14.59 4.00 28.07
CA THR A 361 -13.25 4.44 27.63
C THR A 361 -12.10 3.65 28.28
N GLU A 362 -12.31 3.01 29.44
CA GLU A 362 -11.17 2.49 30.24
C GLU A 362 -10.74 1.06 29.87
N ILE A 363 -11.67 0.14 29.59
CA ILE A 363 -11.32 -1.29 29.41
C ILE A 363 -10.65 -1.58 28.05
N TYR A 364 -11.00 -0.83 26.99
CA TYR A 364 -10.37 -0.96 25.67
C TYR A 364 -9.03 -0.24 25.56
N SER A 365 -8.75 0.73 26.44
CA SER A 365 -7.48 1.48 26.45
C SER A 365 -6.29 0.55 26.72
N GLN A 366 -6.42 -0.37 27.67
CA GLN A 366 -5.30 -1.18 28.15
C GLN A 366 -4.83 -2.23 27.12
N LYS A 367 -5.75 -2.93 26.43
CA LYS A 367 -5.40 -3.86 25.33
C LYS A 367 -4.82 -3.14 24.10
N THR A 368 -5.29 -1.93 23.81
CA THR A 368 -4.80 -1.15 22.66
C THR A 368 -3.41 -0.54 22.92
N VAL A 369 -3.15 -0.10 24.16
CA VAL A 369 -1.82 0.36 24.60
C VAL A 369 -0.82 -0.80 24.60
N LEU A 370 -1.23 -1.99 25.07
CA LEU A 370 -0.41 -3.22 25.01
C LEU A 370 -0.10 -3.67 23.57
N ALA A 371 -1.07 -3.56 22.65
CA ALA A 371 -0.86 -3.89 21.24
C ALA A 371 0.01 -2.84 20.52
N ALA A 372 -0.17 -1.55 20.83
CA ALA A 372 0.69 -0.49 20.32
C ALA A 372 2.12 -0.57 20.90
N SER A 373 2.28 -0.97 22.17
CA SER A 373 3.58 -1.23 22.77
C SER A 373 4.22 -2.51 22.23
N ALA A 374 3.45 -3.53 21.86
CA ALA A 374 3.96 -4.73 21.18
C ALA A 374 4.49 -4.41 19.77
N ILE A 375 3.77 -3.60 18.98
CA ILE A 375 4.25 -3.15 17.67
C ILE A 375 5.49 -2.25 17.83
N SER A 376 5.49 -1.32 18.80
CA SER A 376 6.64 -0.44 19.06
C SER A 376 7.85 -1.18 19.65
N GLY A 377 7.62 -2.24 20.45
CA GLY A 377 8.64 -3.11 21.02
C GLY A 377 9.29 -4.01 19.98
N CYS A 378 8.51 -4.55 19.03
CA CYS A 378 9.07 -5.25 17.86
C CYS A 378 9.93 -4.32 16.98
N ALA A 379 9.55 -3.05 16.83
CA ALA A 379 10.37 -2.08 16.10
C ALA A 379 11.71 -1.79 16.83
N TYR A 380 11.74 -1.79 18.16
CA TYR A 380 12.98 -1.66 18.93
C TYR A 380 13.87 -2.91 18.86
N ALA A 381 13.29 -4.11 18.93
CA ALA A 381 14.03 -5.38 18.85
C ALA A 381 14.73 -5.57 17.48
N VAL A 382 14.08 -5.17 16.39
CA VAL A 382 14.66 -5.22 15.03
C VAL A 382 15.76 -4.17 14.84
N THR A 383 15.75 -3.07 15.59
CA THR A 383 16.81 -2.05 15.53
C THR A 383 18.03 -2.42 16.38
N CYS A 384 17.84 -3.10 17.52
CA CYS A 384 18.94 -3.58 18.36
C CYS A 384 19.73 -4.74 17.73
N HIS A 385 19.12 -5.58 16.89
CA HIS A 385 19.82 -6.71 16.27
C HIS A 385 20.72 -6.32 15.09
N ARG A 386 20.60 -5.09 14.58
CA ARG A 386 21.39 -4.57 13.44
C ARG A 386 22.66 -3.80 13.86
N ASN A 387 22.88 -3.62 15.17
CA ASN A 387 23.96 -2.80 15.74
C ASN A 387 24.85 -3.55 16.75
N ARG A 388 25.00 -4.88 16.62
CA ARG A 388 26.11 -5.58 17.29
C ARG A 388 27.35 -5.56 16.39
N PRO A 389 28.43 -4.87 16.76
CA PRO A 389 29.70 -5.06 16.08
C PRO A 389 30.19 -6.50 16.31
N SER A 390 30.64 -7.16 15.24
CA SER A 390 31.34 -8.44 15.34
C SER A 390 32.68 -8.21 16.03
N SER A 391 32.72 -8.38 17.34
CA SER A 391 33.99 -8.57 18.05
C SER A 391 34.47 -9.99 17.82
N ALA A 392 35.57 -10.09 17.08
CA ALA A 392 36.42 -11.25 16.92
C ALA A 392 36.94 -11.79 18.27
N THR A 393 37.58 -12.97 18.21
CA THR A 393 38.19 -13.82 19.26
C THR A 393 37.23 -14.85 19.87
N ARG A 394 37.50 -16.15 19.85
CA ARG A 394 38.76 -16.92 19.79
C ARG A 394 38.60 -18.15 18.92
#